data_AF-A0A960R631-F1
#
_entry.id   AF-A0A960R631-F1
#
_cell.length_a   1.000
_cell.length_b   1.000
_cell.length_c   1.000
_cell.angle_alpha   90.00
_cell.angle_beta   90.00
_cell.angle_gamma   90.00
#
_symmetry.space_group_name_H-M   'P 1'
#
loop_
_entity.id
_entity.type
_entity.pdbx_description
1 polymer ?
#
loop_
_entity_poly.entity_id
_entity_poly.type
_entity_poly.pdbx_seq_one_letter_code
_entity_poly.pdbx_strand_id
1 'polypeptide(L)'
;MKYAPHIVGGLLGLMFIAFGLMFLLGLVPDQPAPPEGSPAALMMGAFVPTGYMTFVKVFEVIGGLLVAIPKTRNLGLLVLGPIIVNILAFHLFITGGEGLFN
;
A
#
# COMPACT_ATOMS: atom_id res chain seq x y z
N MET A 1 -16.69 -12.86 -20.19
CA MET A 1 -15.94 -11.91 -19.31
C MET A 1 -16.70 -11.46 -18.05
N LYS A 2 -17.89 -11.99 -17.72
CA LYS A 2 -18.71 -11.60 -16.54
C LYS A 2 -17.99 -11.74 -15.17
N TYR A 3 -17.11 -12.73 -15.02
CA TYR A 3 -16.46 -13.04 -13.74
C TYR A 3 -15.08 -12.40 -13.59
N ALA A 4 -14.47 -11.92 -14.67
CA ALA A 4 -13.13 -11.36 -14.65
C ALA A 4 -13.00 -10.16 -13.70
N PRO A 5 -13.94 -9.19 -13.64
CA PRO A 5 -13.86 -8.10 -12.67
C PRO A 5 -13.90 -8.61 -11.24
N HIS A 6 -14.75 -9.59 -10.92
CA HIS A 6 -14.86 -10.13 -9.57
C HIS A 6 -13.55 -10.78 -9.12
N ILE A 7 -12.94 -11.59 -9.99
CA ILE A 7 -11.65 -12.23 -9.73
C ILE A 7 -10.56 -11.17 -9.54
N VAL A 8 -10.42 -10.22 -10.46
CA VAL A 8 -9.36 -9.19 -10.42
C VAL A 8 -9.43 -8.37 -9.13
N GLY A 9 -10.59 -7.84 -8.78
CA GLY A 9 -10.67 -7.05 -7.56
C GLY A 9 -10.68 -7.91 -6.29
N GLY A 10 -11.06 -9.20 -6.37
CA GLY A 10 -10.83 -10.14 -5.27
C GLY A 10 -9.34 -10.30 -4.98
N LEU A 11 -8.54 -10.54 -6.03
CA LEU A 11 -7.09 -10.64 -5.94
C LEU A 11 -6.44 -9.34 -5.47
N LEU A 12 -6.85 -8.20 -6.02
CA LEU A 12 -6.37 -6.88 -5.62
C LEU A 12 -6.64 -6.62 -4.13
N GLY A 13 -7.88 -6.85 -3.69
CA GLY A 13 -8.27 -6.66 -2.29
C GLY A 13 -7.48 -7.57 -1.35
N LEU A 14 -7.35 -8.85 -1.70
CA LEU A 14 -6.60 -9.83 -0.90
C LEU A 14 -5.12 -9.47 -0.77
N MET A 15 -4.50 -8.96 -1.85
CA MET A 15 -3.12 -8.50 -1.85
C MET A 15 -2.92 -7.35 -0.84
N PHE A 16 -3.75 -6.31 -0.89
CA PHE A 16 -3.65 -5.18 0.04
C PHE A 16 -3.95 -5.57 1.49
N ILE A 17 -4.88 -6.51 1.73
CA ILE A 17 -5.13 -7.05 3.07
C ILE A 17 -3.89 -7.78 3.59
N ALA A 18 -3.29 -8.65 2.78
CA ALA A 18 -2.14 -9.45 3.18
C ALA A 18 -0.94 -8.56 3.55
N PHE A 19 -0.56 -7.61 2.68
CA PHE A 19 0.56 -6.70 2.97
C PHE A 19 0.24 -5.72 4.10
N GLY A 20 -1.00 -5.24 4.19
CA GLY A 20 -1.45 -4.38 5.27
C GLY A 20 -1.34 -5.06 6.63
N LEU A 21 -1.84 -6.29 6.74
CA LEU A 21 -1.74 -7.11 7.96
C LEU A 21 -0.31 -7.51 8.27
N MET A 22 0.50 -7.84 7.26
CA MET A 22 1.91 -8.16 7.46
C MET A 22 2.65 -6.99 8.13
N PHE A 23 2.36 -5.75 7.73
CA PHE A 23 2.88 -4.56 8.42
C PHE A 23 2.33 -4.41 9.84
N LEU A 24 1.01 -4.46 10.01
CA LEU A 24 0.37 -4.22 11.31
C LEU A 24 0.73 -5.27 12.37
N LEU A 25 1.03 -6.50 11.94
CA LEU A 25 1.46 -7.59 12.81
C LEU A 25 2.98 -7.65 12.99
N GLY A 26 3.75 -6.75 12.36
CA GLY A 26 5.22 -6.76 12.42
C GLY A 26 5.87 -7.97 11.74
N LEU A 27 5.18 -8.58 10.76
CA LEU A 27 5.64 -9.74 9.99
C LEU A 27 6.42 -9.33 8.73
N VAL A 28 6.79 -8.05 8.61
CA VAL A 28 7.50 -7.53 7.44
C VAL A 28 8.93 -8.09 7.46
N PRO A 29 9.40 -8.74 6.37
CA PRO A 29 10.79 -9.17 6.28
C PRO A 29 11.73 -7.97 6.42
N ASP A 30 12.87 -8.15 7.11
CA ASP A 30 13.89 -7.11 7.20
C ASP A 30 14.25 -6.60 5.79
N GLN A 31 13.85 -5.36 5.51
CA GLN A 31 14.20 -4.68 4.28
C GLN A 31 15.51 -3.91 4.53
N PRO A 32 16.45 -3.89 3.57
CA PRO A 32 17.63 -3.04 3.67
C PRO A 32 17.19 -1.60 3.97
N ALA A 33 17.70 -1.03 5.06
CA ALA A 33 17.42 0.36 5.37
C ALA A 33 17.89 1.23 4.21
N PRO A 34 17.08 2.22 3.75
CA PRO A 34 17.52 3.14 2.72
C PRO A 34 18.82 3.83 3.16
N PRO A 35 19.76 4.12 2.23
CA PRO A 35 21.02 4.78 2.58
C PRO A 35 20.78 6.02 3.44
N GLU A 36 21.57 6.19 4.50
CA GLU A 36 21.46 7.35 5.40
C GLU A 36 21.58 8.66 4.61
N GLY A 37 20.66 9.59 4.84
CA GLY A 37 20.58 10.86 4.10
C GLY A 37 19.85 10.78 2.75
N SER A 38 19.40 9.60 2.31
CA SER A 38 18.54 9.50 1.12
C SER A 38 17.16 10.14 1.36
N PRO A 39 16.49 10.65 0.31
CA PRO A 39 15.11 11.15 0.41
C PRO A 39 14.14 10.11 1.00
N ALA A 40 14.34 8.83 0.67
CA ALA A 40 13.56 7.72 1.22
C ALA A 40 13.78 7.54 2.74
N ALA A 41 15.04 7.62 3.21
CA ALA A 41 15.36 7.55 4.63
C ALA A 41 14.73 8.70 5.42
N LEU A 42 14.73 9.92 4.87
CA LEU A 42 14.12 11.08 5.52
C LEU A 42 12.60 10.94 5.66
N MET A 43 11.92 10.47 4.61
CA MET A 43 10.47 10.30 4.64
C MET A 43 10.06 9.14 5.57
N MET A 44 10.74 8.01 5.48
CA MET A 44 10.50 6.86 6.37
C MET A 44 10.84 7.19 7.83
N GLY A 45 11.91 7.96 8.06
CA GLY A 45 12.30 8.46 9.37
C GLY A 45 11.26 9.38 10.01
N ALA A 46 10.41 10.04 9.22
CA ALA A 46 9.27 10.79 9.74
C ALA A 46 8.02 9.92 9.93
N PHE A 47 7.74 8.99 9.01
CA PHE A 47 6.47 8.26 8.97
C PHE A 47 6.39 7.08 9.95
N VAL A 48 7.52 6.40 10.17
CA VAL A 48 7.58 5.25 11.07
C VAL A 48 7.37 5.66 12.53
N PRO A 49 8.13 6.60 13.11
CA PRO A 49 8.00 6.92 14.55
C PRO A 49 6.71 7.68 14.89
N THR A 50 6.09 8.38 13.92
CA THR A 50 4.85 9.13 14.15
C THR A 50 3.60 8.25 14.15
N GLY A 51 3.71 6.97 13.77
CA GLY A 51 2.56 6.08 13.61
C GLY A 51 1.69 6.39 12.38
N TYR A 52 2.10 7.35 11.54
CA TYR A 52 1.40 7.69 10.30
C TYR A 52 1.31 6.47 9.37
N MET A 53 2.38 5.66 9.32
CA MET A 53 2.38 4.45 8.50
C MET A 53 1.37 3.40 8.99
N THR A 54 1.20 3.26 10.32
CA THR A 54 0.15 2.42 10.92
C THR A 54 -1.24 2.90 10.51
N PHE A 55 -1.48 4.22 10.55
CA PHE A 55 -2.75 4.81 10.10
C PHE A 55 -3.05 4.46 8.63
N VAL A 56 -2.10 4.70 7.72
CA VAL A 56 -2.26 4.38 6.30
C VAL A 56 -2.51 2.87 6.10
N LYS A 57 -1.81 2.01 6.83
CA LYS A 57 -1.95 0.54 6.72
C LYS A 57 -3.30 0.01 7.23
N VAL A 58 -3.90 0.64 8.23
CA VAL A 58 -5.28 0.32 8.63
C VAL A 58 -6.26 0.63 7.50
N PHE A 59 -6.14 1.79 6.85
CA PHE A 59 -6.97 2.14 5.71
C PHE A 59 -6.69 1.28 4.48
N GLU A 60 -5.45 0.82 4.29
CA GLU A 60 -5.08 -0.15 3.25
C GLU A 60 -5.84 -1.48 3.43
N VAL A 61 -5.90 -2.02 4.66
CA VAL A 61 -6.65 -3.25 4.96
C VAL A 61 -8.15 -3.05 4.79
N ILE A 62 -8.70 -1.93 5.28
CA ILE A 62 -10.13 -1.60 5.13
C ILE A 62 -10.49 -1.47 3.64
N GLY A 63 -9.68 -0.73 2.88
CA GLY A 63 -9.84 -0.55 1.44
C GLY A 63 -9.76 -1.89 0.69
N GLY A 64 -8.79 -2.73 1.03
CA GLY A 64 -8.65 -4.08 0.48
C GLY A 64 -9.87 -4.96 0.72
N LEU A 65 -10.41 -4.95 1.95
CA LEU A 65 -11.61 -5.70 2.31
C LEU A 65 -12.84 -5.23 1.52
N LEU A 66 -13.02 -3.92 1.40
CA LEU A 66 -14.12 -3.33 0.65
C LEU A 66 -14.02 -3.61 -0.86
N VAL A 67 -12.81 -3.69 -1.43
CA VAL A 67 -12.59 -4.02 -2.85
C VAL A 67 -12.81 -5.51 -3.14
N ALA A 68 -12.46 -6.38 -2.20
CA ALA A 68 -12.68 -7.82 -2.33
C ALA A 68 -14.17 -8.18 -2.45
N ILE A 69 -15.04 -7.44 -1.76
CA ILE A 69 -16.50 -7.62 -1.81
C ILE A 69 -17.08 -6.84 -3.01
N PRO A 70 -17.68 -7.51 -4.02
CA PRO A 70 -18.14 -6.84 -5.24
C PRO A 70 -19.11 -5.68 -5.03
N LYS A 71 -19.95 -5.75 -3.99
CA LYS A 71 -20.97 -4.73 -3.69
C LYS A 71 -20.39 -3.43 -3.11
N THR A 72 -19.26 -3.50 -2.42
CA THR A 72 -18.64 -2.35 -1.74
C THR A 72 -17.42 -1.80 -2.48
N ARG A 73 -17.13 -2.34 -3.66
CA ARG A 73 -15.88 -2.08 -4.37
C ARG A 73 -15.61 -0.61 -4.65
N ASN A 74 -16.64 0.14 -5.05
CA ASN A 74 -16.47 1.56 -5.36
C ASN A 74 -16.00 2.35 -4.13
N LEU A 75 -16.50 2.00 -2.93
CA LEU A 75 -16.04 2.60 -1.67
C LEU A 75 -14.60 2.18 -1.35
N GLY A 76 -14.27 0.91 -1.55
CA GLY A 76 -12.90 0.42 -1.36
C GLY A 76 -11.89 1.11 -2.28
N LEU A 77 -12.27 1.38 -3.54
CA LEU A 77 -11.42 2.10 -4.48
C LEU A 77 -11.26 3.59 -4.15
N LEU A 78 -12.26 4.22 -3.51
CA LEU A 78 -12.10 5.59 -3.00
C LEU A 78 -11.08 5.67 -1.86
N VAL A 79 -10.91 4.59 -1.10
CA VAL A 79 -9.88 4.48 -0.05
C VAL A 79 -8.52 4.08 -0.63
N LEU A 80 -8.47 3.01 -1.44
CA LEU A 80 -7.21 2.51 -2.01
C LEU A 80 -6.65 3.41 -3.09
N GLY A 81 -7.48 4.11 -3.86
CA GLY A 81 -7.06 5.00 -4.94
C GLY A 81 -5.97 6.00 -4.53
N PRO A 82 -6.21 6.86 -3.52
CA PRO A 82 -5.18 7.79 -3.05
C PRO A 82 -3.96 7.09 -2.44
N ILE A 83 -4.12 5.94 -1.80
CA ILE A 83 -2.99 5.15 -1.26
C ILE A 83 -2.10 4.66 -2.39
N ILE A 84 -2.69 4.09 -3.45
CA ILE A 84 -1.97 3.63 -4.65
C ILE A 84 -1.27 4.80 -5.32
N VAL A 85 -1.95 5.94 -5.49
CA VAL A 85 -1.34 7.15 -6.08
C VAL A 85 -0.16 7.63 -5.23
N ASN A 86 -0.27 7.58 -3.89
CA ASN A 86 0.83 7.93 -3.01
C ASN A 86 2.02 6.97 -3.13
N ILE A 87 1.78 5.65 -3.23
CA ILE A 87 2.82 4.65 -3.48
C ILE A 87 3.55 4.97 -4.80
N LEU A 88 2.80 5.23 -5.86
CA LEU A 88 3.39 5.58 -7.16
C LEU A 88 4.18 6.91 -7.08
N ALA A 89 3.64 7.93 -6.41
CA ALA A 89 4.32 9.20 -6.21
C ALA A 89 5.62 9.02 -5.40
N PHE A 90 5.62 8.17 -4.37
CA PHE A 90 6.82 7.84 -3.61
C PHE A 90 7.90 7.25 -4.52
N HIS A 91 7.55 6.27 -5.36
CA HIS A 91 8.53 5.65 -6.25
C HIS A 91 9.04 6.63 -7.31
N LEU A 92 8.15 7.44 -7.89
CA LEU A 92 8.52 8.40 -8.94
C LEU A 92 9.38 9.56 -8.42
N PHE A 93 9.01 10.14 -7.28
CA PHE A 93 9.63 11.38 -6.80
C PHE A 93 10.70 11.15 -5.73
N ILE A 94 10.63 10.06 -4.95
CA ILE A 94 11.52 9.82 -3.81
C ILE A 94 12.59 8.77 -4.13
N THR A 95 12.23 7.67 -4.81
CA THR A 95 13.20 6.62 -5.20
C THR A 95 13.73 6.81 -6.62
N GLY A 96 13.29 7.85 -7.34
CA GLY A 96 13.76 8.12 -8.71
C GLY A 96 13.35 7.05 -9.73
N GLY A 97 12.25 6.33 -9.49
CA GLY A 97 11.73 5.29 -10.37
C GLY A 97 12.18 3.87 -10.02
N GLU A 98 13.01 3.70 -8.98
CA GLU A 98 13.41 2.41 -8.44
C GLU A 98 12.18 1.62 -7.99
N GLY A 99 12.01 0.38 -8.51
CA GLY A 99 10.83 -0.47 -8.27
C GLY A 99 9.67 -0.30 -9.28
N LEU A 100 9.72 0.70 -10.17
CA LEU A 100 8.74 0.86 -11.27
C LEU A 100 9.35 0.64 -12.65
N PHE A 101 10.58 1.12 -12.88
CA PHE A 101 11.22 1.11 -14.21
C PHE A 101 12.56 0.37 -14.26
N ASN A 102 13.09 -0.02 -13.11
CA ASN A 102 14.32 -0.79 -12.94
C ASN A 102 14.01 -2.10 -12.25
#